data_AF-A0A3M1VGA2-F1
#
_entry.id   AF-A0A3M1VGA2-F1
#
_cell.length_a   1.000
_cell.length_b   1.000
_cell.length_c   1.000
_cell.angle_alpha   90.00
_cell.angle_beta   90.00
_cell.angle_gamma   90.00
#
_symmetry.space_group_name_H-M   'P 1'
#
loop_
_entity.id
_entity.type
_entity.pdbx_description
1 polymer ?
#
loop_
_entity_poly.entity_id
_entity_poly.type
_entity_poly.pdbx_seq_one_letter_code
_entity_poly.pdbx_strand_id
1 'polypeptide(L)'
;IDQRIAAGWREAGVEPSPVADDAEWFRRLHLDLVGRIPSRERLLAFLKDTSPNKRQRWVDRLLDDPDYVGHWATVWTNTLVGRTPRGDADRDALERFLRRELHRNRPWNEIVYEFIAAEGDAEENGATNFLLAHLNNQAVPATAITARVFLGLQLQCTQCHDHPFNDWKQQQFWQFNSFFQQARKVVRKNGQGGRVVLIDRSDAGPTYFEDRRGVVHVALPEFGGHRVEPRPNVRLRAELARIVAFEDNRQLARAFVNRMWRHFLGYGFTAVVDDMGPHAAVSHPELLEGLADAFIASGFDVKQLIRWICNSRPYQSTSAATPDNLADDPAKGTSPLFTRMYPRAMTAEQVYDSVLTAAGLTLDADPQWQTARKRRAQWIRRFVMAYDTEENDEAVVFAGTIPQALDLMNGELVDQILTPRPNNLLGRLLRENRPLLDQLDTIALSVVSRHATARERQAFANLLRRSTGDVAPRSLRLTFLQDAFWAYLNSAEFIIIH
;
A
#
# COMPACT_ATOMS: atom_id res chain seq x y z
N ILE A 1 -18.97 5.08 10.87
CA ILE A 1 -18.57 5.60 9.54
C ILE A 1 -19.79 6.13 8.79
N ASP A 2 -20.72 5.27 8.40
CA ASP A 2 -21.81 5.61 7.46
C ASP A 2 -22.67 6.81 7.88
N GLN A 3 -23.02 6.95 9.16
CA GLN A 3 -23.80 8.08 9.65
C GLN A 3 -23.10 9.44 9.43
N ARG A 4 -21.77 9.51 9.66
CA ARG A 4 -20.97 10.73 9.50
C ARG A 4 -20.73 11.05 8.03
N ILE A 5 -20.45 10.05 7.19
CA ILE A 5 -20.35 10.22 5.73
C ILE A 5 -21.68 10.74 5.15
N ALA A 6 -22.80 10.11 5.52
CA ALA A 6 -24.11 10.53 5.04
C ALA A 6 -24.50 11.94 5.51
N ALA A 7 -23.98 12.42 6.64
CA ALA A 7 -24.15 13.81 7.05
C ALA A 7 -23.43 14.77 6.09
N GLY A 8 -22.19 14.46 5.71
CA GLY A 8 -21.43 15.24 4.72
C GLY A 8 -22.12 15.29 3.35
N TRP A 9 -22.68 14.18 2.89
CA TRP A 9 -23.45 14.16 1.63
C TRP A 9 -24.70 15.05 1.68
N ARG A 10 -25.45 15.03 2.80
CA ARG A 10 -26.63 15.89 2.98
C ARG A 10 -26.26 17.37 3.02
N GLU A 11 -25.17 17.71 3.70
CA GLU A 11 -24.67 19.09 3.78
C GLU A 11 -24.22 19.62 2.42
N ALA A 12 -23.55 18.77 1.62
CA ALA A 12 -23.12 19.10 0.27
C ALA A 12 -24.25 19.01 -0.78
N GLY A 13 -25.42 18.48 -0.44
CA GLY A 13 -26.54 18.30 -1.36
C GLY A 13 -26.26 17.33 -2.50
N VAL A 14 -25.45 16.29 -2.26
CA VAL A 14 -25.04 15.29 -3.25
C VAL A 14 -25.58 13.90 -2.92
N GLU A 15 -25.91 13.12 -3.95
CA GLU A 15 -26.32 11.72 -3.80
C GLU A 15 -25.17 10.76 -4.13
N PRO A 16 -24.89 9.77 -3.27
CA PRO A 16 -23.82 8.81 -3.52
C PRO A 16 -24.18 7.80 -4.61
N SER A 17 -23.15 7.25 -5.27
CA SER A 17 -23.31 6.13 -6.18
C SER A 17 -23.88 4.90 -5.46
N PRO A 18 -24.65 4.06 -6.17
CA PRO A 18 -25.23 2.84 -5.61
C PRO A 18 -24.13 1.86 -5.16
N VAL A 19 -24.55 0.83 -4.42
CA VAL A 19 -23.67 -0.27 -4.02
C VAL A 19 -23.14 -0.98 -5.29
N ALA A 20 -21.84 -1.22 -5.32
CA ALA A 20 -21.15 -1.98 -6.36
C ALA A 20 -21.76 -3.38 -6.48
N ASP A 21 -21.75 -3.91 -7.71
CA ASP A 21 -22.08 -5.32 -7.88
C ASP A 21 -21.06 -6.23 -7.18
N ASP A 22 -21.42 -7.50 -7.03
CA ASP A 22 -20.60 -8.44 -6.27
C ASP A 22 -19.25 -8.73 -6.94
N ALA A 23 -19.16 -8.72 -8.27
CA ALA A 23 -17.91 -8.97 -8.97
C ALA A 23 -16.95 -7.79 -8.83
N GLU A 24 -17.44 -6.56 -9.01
CA GLU A 24 -16.70 -5.30 -8.80
C GLU A 24 -16.17 -5.24 -7.36
N TRP A 25 -17.06 -5.37 -6.38
CA TRP A 25 -16.69 -5.29 -4.96
C TRP A 25 -15.68 -6.36 -4.56
N PHE A 26 -15.87 -7.62 -5.00
CA PHE A 26 -14.97 -8.71 -4.62
C PHE A 26 -13.61 -8.60 -5.28
N ARG A 27 -13.54 -8.10 -6.51
CA ARG A 27 -12.26 -7.79 -7.19
C ARG A 27 -11.49 -6.73 -6.40
N ARG A 28 -12.14 -5.62 -6.06
CA ARG A 28 -11.57 -4.53 -5.25
C ARG A 28 -11.03 -5.03 -3.92
N LEU A 29 -11.86 -5.77 -3.17
CA LEU A 29 -11.50 -6.33 -1.87
C LEU A 29 -10.23 -7.19 -1.96
N HIS A 30 -10.15 -8.04 -2.98
CA HIS A 30 -8.99 -8.90 -3.20
C HIS A 30 -7.72 -8.10 -3.49
N LEU A 31 -7.82 -7.07 -4.33
CA LEU A 31 -6.69 -6.21 -4.65
C LEU A 31 -6.19 -5.43 -3.43
N ASP A 32 -7.09 -4.91 -2.60
CA ASP A 32 -6.74 -4.13 -1.41
C ASP A 32 -6.26 -4.99 -0.23
N LEU A 33 -6.85 -6.18 -0.02
CA LEU A 33 -6.49 -7.01 1.14
C LEU A 33 -5.34 -7.97 0.86
N VAL A 34 -5.32 -8.61 -0.31
CA VAL A 34 -4.36 -9.66 -0.64
C VAL A 34 -3.43 -9.30 -1.80
N GLY A 35 -3.55 -8.09 -2.35
CA GLY A 35 -2.60 -7.57 -3.33
C GLY A 35 -2.70 -8.19 -4.73
N ARG A 36 -3.80 -8.85 -5.07
CA ARG A 36 -4.01 -9.47 -6.39
C ARG A 36 -5.48 -9.68 -6.67
N ILE A 37 -5.86 -9.79 -7.94
CA ILE A 37 -7.23 -10.15 -8.34
C ILE A 37 -7.66 -11.51 -7.73
N PRO A 38 -8.97 -11.77 -7.54
CA PRO A 38 -9.43 -13.07 -7.07
C PRO A 38 -9.09 -14.15 -8.09
N SER A 39 -8.72 -15.34 -7.62
CA SER A 39 -8.73 -16.52 -8.48
C SER A 39 -10.16 -16.78 -8.95
N ARG A 40 -10.31 -17.33 -10.16
CA ARG A 40 -11.64 -17.70 -10.69
C ARG A 40 -12.43 -18.57 -9.73
N GLU A 41 -11.78 -19.49 -9.02
CA GLU A 41 -12.40 -20.37 -8.05
C GLU A 41 -12.96 -19.60 -6.84
N ARG A 42 -12.18 -18.67 -6.27
CA ARG A 42 -12.63 -17.81 -5.17
C ARG A 42 -13.78 -16.90 -5.60
N LEU A 43 -13.67 -16.29 -6.79
CA LEU A 43 -14.72 -15.45 -7.36
C LEU A 43 -16.04 -16.22 -7.53
N LEU A 44 -15.99 -17.40 -8.16
CA LEU A 44 -17.20 -18.22 -8.35
C LEU A 44 -17.77 -18.72 -7.02
N ALA A 45 -16.94 -18.97 -6.01
CA ALA A 45 -17.42 -19.31 -4.67
C ALA A 45 -18.15 -18.12 -4.03
N PHE A 46 -17.63 -16.90 -4.16
CA PHE A 46 -18.29 -15.68 -3.67
C PHE A 46 -19.61 -15.40 -4.38
N LEU A 47 -19.63 -15.47 -5.71
CA LEU A 47 -20.84 -15.19 -6.50
C LEU A 47 -21.96 -16.19 -6.24
N LYS A 48 -21.63 -17.43 -5.85
CA LYS A 48 -22.62 -18.46 -5.47
C LYS A 48 -23.10 -18.33 -4.02
N ASP A 49 -22.39 -17.59 -3.17
CA ASP A 49 -22.79 -17.40 -1.78
C ASP A 49 -24.00 -16.45 -1.72
N THR A 50 -25.10 -16.94 -1.15
CA THR A 50 -26.35 -16.19 -0.96
C THR A 50 -26.54 -15.72 0.48
N SER A 51 -25.54 -15.92 1.35
CA SER A 51 -25.60 -15.49 2.75
C SER A 51 -25.76 -13.96 2.84
N PRO A 52 -26.66 -13.45 3.69
CA PRO A 52 -26.89 -11.99 3.82
C PRO A 52 -25.65 -11.23 4.33
N ASN A 53 -24.74 -11.92 5.03
CA ASN A 53 -23.49 -11.37 5.54
C ASN A 53 -22.25 -11.81 4.75
N LYS A 54 -22.41 -12.30 3.50
CA LYS A 54 -21.29 -12.84 2.72
C LYS A 54 -20.11 -11.86 2.58
N ARG A 55 -20.37 -10.56 2.38
CA ARG A 55 -19.31 -9.54 2.26
C ARG A 55 -18.46 -9.49 3.52
N GLN A 56 -19.08 -9.34 4.68
CA GLN A 56 -18.40 -9.35 5.98
C GLN A 56 -17.58 -10.63 6.19
N ARG A 57 -18.17 -11.80 5.92
CA ARG A 57 -17.47 -13.09 6.05
C ARG A 57 -16.23 -13.20 5.16
N TRP A 58 -16.29 -12.65 3.95
CA TRP A 58 -15.16 -12.64 3.03
C TRP A 58 -14.09 -11.62 3.42
N VAL A 59 -14.46 -10.48 3.99
CA VAL A 59 -13.49 -9.57 4.63
C VAL A 59 -12.71 -10.32 5.71
N ASP A 60 -13.41 -10.97 6.65
CA ASP A 60 -12.77 -11.72 7.73
C ASP A 60 -11.88 -12.85 7.20
N ARG A 61 -12.37 -13.61 6.21
CA ARG A 61 -11.61 -14.69 5.58
C ARG A 61 -10.32 -14.21 4.93
N LEU A 62 -10.35 -13.06 4.24
CA LEU A 62 -9.17 -12.52 3.56
C LEU A 62 -8.18 -11.89 4.54
N LEU A 63 -8.65 -11.30 5.64
CA LEU A 63 -7.76 -10.80 6.69
C LEU A 63 -6.95 -11.91 7.36
N ASP A 64 -7.44 -13.14 7.35
CA ASP A 64 -6.73 -14.32 7.87
C ASP A 64 -6.00 -15.14 6.77
N ASP A 65 -6.04 -14.67 5.52
CA ASP A 65 -5.35 -15.31 4.40
C ASP A 65 -3.83 -15.05 4.48
N PRO A 66 -2.96 -16.05 4.21
CA PRO A 66 -1.51 -15.83 4.16
C PRO A 66 -1.07 -14.72 3.18
N ASP A 67 -1.82 -14.51 2.09
CA ASP A 67 -1.53 -13.46 1.12
C ASP A 67 -1.67 -12.06 1.71
N TYR A 68 -2.59 -11.87 2.67
CA TYR A 68 -2.77 -10.59 3.37
C TYR A 68 -1.45 -10.17 4.03
N VAL A 69 -0.81 -11.10 4.75
CA VAL A 69 0.45 -10.83 5.44
C VAL A 69 1.55 -10.47 4.42
N GLY A 70 1.60 -11.17 3.29
CA GLY A 70 2.59 -10.89 2.25
C GLY A 70 2.39 -9.53 1.57
N HIS A 71 1.14 -9.19 1.26
CA HIS A 71 0.77 -7.91 0.66
C HIS A 71 1.11 -6.75 1.60
N TRP A 72 0.57 -6.77 2.82
CA TRP A 72 0.72 -5.68 3.78
C TRP A 72 2.16 -5.52 4.27
N ALA A 73 2.93 -6.61 4.41
CA ALA A 73 4.35 -6.49 4.71
C ALA A 73 5.11 -5.80 3.57
N THR A 74 4.76 -6.06 2.31
CA THR A 74 5.37 -5.39 1.15
C THR A 74 5.00 -3.91 1.13
N VAL A 75 3.73 -3.58 1.33
CA VAL A 75 3.23 -2.18 1.42
C VAL A 75 4.01 -1.43 2.50
N TRP A 76 4.04 -1.92 3.74
CA TRP A 76 4.71 -1.24 4.84
C TRP A 76 6.23 -1.20 4.68
N THR A 77 6.87 -2.24 4.13
CA THR A 77 8.31 -2.19 3.85
C THR A 77 8.63 -1.08 2.85
N ASN A 78 7.82 -0.96 1.78
CA ASN A 78 7.97 0.09 0.78
C ASN A 78 7.76 1.49 1.40
N THR A 79 6.72 1.67 2.22
CA THR A 79 6.45 2.95 2.90
C THR A 79 7.57 3.35 3.86
N LEU A 80 8.15 2.37 4.58
CA LEU A 80 9.13 2.64 5.64
C LEU A 80 10.54 2.90 5.09
N VAL A 81 11.00 2.13 4.09
CA VAL A 81 12.39 2.19 3.61
C VAL A 81 12.54 2.21 2.09
N GLY A 82 11.43 2.28 1.35
CA GLY A 82 11.44 2.21 -0.10
C GLY A 82 11.69 0.81 -0.67
N ARG A 83 11.77 0.73 -2.01
CA ARG A 83 12.02 -0.52 -2.74
C ARG A 83 13.52 -0.86 -2.84
N THR A 84 14.35 0.16 -2.80
CA THR A 84 15.82 0.08 -2.84
C THR A 84 16.36 1.01 -1.74
N PRO A 85 16.36 0.57 -0.47
CA PRO A 85 16.81 1.43 0.62
C PRO A 85 18.25 1.90 0.40
N ARG A 86 18.50 3.16 0.71
CA ARG A 86 19.87 3.71 0.75
C ARG A 86 20.59 3.17 1.99
N GLY A 87 21.91 3.02 1.90
CA GLY A 87 22.75 2.62 3.04
C GLY A 87 22.77 1.11 3.32
N ASP A 88 22.94 0.75 4.60
CA ASP A 88 23.25 -0.62 5.04
C ASP A 88 22.04 -1.35 5.66
N ALA A 89 20.81 -0.92 5.34
CA ALA A 89 19.61 -1.56 5.86
C ALA A 89 19.35 -2.90 5.15
N ASP A 90 19.08 -3.94 5.94
CA ASP A 90 18.56 -5.21 5.45
C ASP A 90 17.04 -5.13 5.28
N ARG A 91 16.62 -4.84 4.04
CA ARG A 91 15.20 -4.79 3.66
C ARG A 91 14.49 -6.13 3.87
N ASP A 92 15.17 -7.24 3.67
CA ASP A 92 14.58 -8.58 3.79
C ASP A 92 14.36 -8.96 5.26
N ALA A 93 15.26 -8.56 6.17
CA ALA A 93 15.04 -8.66 7.60
C ALA A 93 13.85 -7.81 8.07
N LEU A 94 13.72 -6.57 7.58
CA LEU A 94 12.55 -5.72 7.86
C LEU A 94 11.25 -6.36 7.37
N GLU A 95 11.21 -6.87 6.15
CA GLU A 95 9.98 -7.49 5.62
C GLU A 95 9.63 -8.76 6.41
N ARG A 96 10.62 -9.58 6.81
CA ARG A 96 10.40 -10.74 7.69
C ARG A 96 9.84 -10.33 9.06
N PHE A 97 10.35 -9.25 9.63
CA PHE A 97 9.81 -8.66 10.86
C PHE A 97 8.34 -8.29 10.68
N LEU A 98 8.02 -7.48 9.67
CA LEU A 98 6.65 -7.04 9.40
C LEU A 98 5.69 -8.21 9.13
N ARG A 99 6.10 -9.22 8.37
CA ARG A 99 5.30 -10.43 8.13
C ARG A 99 4.92 -11.10 9.46
N ARG A 100 5.86 -11.24 10.38
CA ARG A 100 5.63 -11.87 11.68
C ARG A 100 4.68 -11.03 12.55
N GLU A 101 4.91 -9.72 12.64
CA GLU A 101 4.09 -8.83 13.48
C GLU A 101 2.66 -8.67 12.94
N LEU A 102 2.50 -8.56 11.61
CA LEU A 102 1.18 -8.49 10.95
C LEU A 102 0.42 -9.82 11.05
N HIS A 103 1.11 -10.96 10.95
CA HIS A 103 0.48 -12.27 11.15
C HIS A 103 -0.09 -12.42 12.57
N ARG A 104 0.63 -11.90 13.57
CA ARG A 104 0.19 -11.90 14.98
C ARG A 104 -0.87 -10.83 15.29
N ASN A 105 -1.18 -9.96 14.34
CA ASN A 105 -2.03 -8.77 14.54
C ASN A 105 -1.57 -7.93 15.75
N ARG A 106 -0.26 -7.73 15.89
CA ARG A 106 0.27 -6.93 17.01
C ARG A 106 -0.22 -5.47 16.89
N PRO A 107 -0.59 -4.83 18.02
CA PRO A 107 -0.99 -3.43 18.05
C PRO A 107 -0.03 -2.51 17.30
N TRP A 108 -0.57 -1.62 16.46
CA TRP A 108 0.25 -0.72 15.65
C TRP A 108 1.16 0.20 16.48
N ASN A 109 0.67 0.71 17.62
CA ASN A 109 1.48 1.55 18.51
C ASN A 109 2.71 0.84 19.08
N GLU A 110 2.60 -0.45 19.39
CA GLU A 110 3.75 -1.24 19.85
C GLU A 110 4.77 -1.48 18.72
N ILE A 111 4.29 -1.68 17.49
CA ILE A 111 5.16 -1.79 16.31
C ILE A 111 5.91 -0.47 16.07
N VAL A 112 5.22 0.68 16.17
CA VAL A 112 5.83 2.01 16.06
C VAL A 112 6.84 2.26 17.17
N TYR A 113 6.50 1.87 18.40
CA TYR A 113 7.44 1.94 19.52
C TYR A 113 8.75 1.20 19.17
N GLU A 114 8.64 -0.02 18.65
CA GLU A 114 9.81 -0.81 18.30
C GLU A 114 10.61 -0.20 17.14
N PHE A 115 9.97 0.34 16.11
CA PHE A 115 10.69 1.02 15.03
C PHE A 115 11.52 2.21 15.52
N ILE A 116 11.02 2.98 16.47
CA ILE A 116 11.71 4.15 17.01
C ILE A 116 12.79 3.72 18.01
N ALA A 117 12.48 2.78 18.90
CA ALA A 117 13.34 2.40 20.03
C ALA A 117 14.36 1.29 19.74
N ALA A 118 14.22 0.53 18.64
CA ALA A 118 15.02 -0.68 18.42
C ALA A 118 16.54 -0.43 18.47
N GLU A 119 17.25 -1.39 19.07
CA GLU A 119 18.70 -1.52 19.04
C GLU A 119 19.04 -2.97 18.65
N GLY A 120 20.29 -3.20 18.27
CA GLY A 120 20.80 -4.52 17.95
C GLY A 120 21.13 -4.72 16.48
N ASP A 121 21.32 -5.98 16.13
CA ASP A 121 21.80 -6.40 14.82
C ASP A 121 20.70 -6.32 13.76
N ALA A 122 21.04 -5.80 12.58
CA ALA A 122 20.11 -5.57 11.47
C ALA A 122 19.44 -6.85 10.96
N GLU A 123 20.12 -8.00 11.00
CA GLU A 123 19.58 -9.26 10.49
C GLU A 123 18.71 -9.97 11.54
N GLU A 124 19.04 -9.82 12.82
CA GLU A 124 18.32 -10.44 13.95
C GLU A 124 17.10 -9.62 14.39
N ASN A 125 17.27 -8.30 14.49
CA ASN A 125 16.21 -7.36 14.83
C ASN A 125 15.80 -6.54 13.60
N GLY A 126 14.86 -7.08 12.82
CA GLY A 126 14.40 -6.43 11.60
C GLY A 126 13.88 -4.99 11.77
N ALA A 127 13.40 -4.60 12.96
CA ALA A 127 12.91 -3.25 13.23
C ALA A 127 14.02 -2.19 13.18
N THR A 128 15.28 -2.52 13.49
CA THR A 128 16.40 -1.56 13.44
C THR A 128 16.63 -1.02 12.02
N ASN A 129 16.21 -1.78 10.99
CA ASN A 129 16.40 -1.41 9.59
C ASN A 129 15.63 -0.16 9.18
N PHE A 130 14.54 0.18 9.89
CA PHE A 130 13.86 1.46 9.66
C PHE A 130 14.83 2.63 9.87
N LEU A 131 15.45 2.72 11.04
CA LEU A 131 16.40 3.81 11.30
C LEU A 131 17.71 3.63 10.54
N LEU A 132 18.24 2.41 10.37
CA LEU A 132 19.48 2.20 9.60
C LEU A 132 19.38 2.68 8.15
N ALA A 133 18.19 2.67 7.54
CA ALA A 133 17.96 3.23 6.20
C ALA A 133 18.06 4.77 6.17
N HIS A 134 17.82 5.43 7.30
CA HIS A 134 17.62 6.89 7.40
C HIS A 134 18.63 7.62 8.31
N LEU A 135 19.53 6.88 8.95
CA LEU A 135 20.58 7.41 9.83
C LEU A 135 21.77 7.93 9.02
N ASN A 136 21.61 9.14 8.49
CA ASN A 136 22.67 9.94 7.89
C ASN A 136 22.45 11.43 8.22
N ASN A 137 23.40 12.30 7.88
CA ASN A 137 23.25 13.76 7.98
C ASN A 137 22.65 14.23 9.32
N GLN A 138 23.28 13.88 10.44
CA GLN A 138 22.80 14.22 11.80
C GLN A 138 21.38 13.70 12.11
N ALA A 139 20.99 12.56 11.53
CA ALA A 139 19.68 11.93 11.67
C ALA A 139 18.51 12.78 11.12
N VAL A 140 18.78 13.75 10.25
CA VAL A 140 17.75 14.57 9.59
C VAL A 140 16.73 13.70 8.83
N PRO A 141 17.12 12.72 7.98
CA PRO A 141 16.12 11.90 7.30
C PRO A 141 15.33 11.01 8.26
N ALA A 142 15.98 10.46 9.30
CA ALA A 142 15.29 9.69 10.34
C ALA A 142 14.25 10.52 11.10
N THR A 143 14.53 11.80 11.33
CA THR A 143 13.62 12.78 11.94
C THR A 143 12.40 12.99 11.04
N ALA A 144 12.65 13.33 9.77
CA ALA A 144 11.61 13.62 8.79
C ALA A 144 10.69 12.41 8.54
N ILE A 145 11.27 11.23 8.28
CA ILE A 145 10.48 10.03 7.97
C ILE A 145 9.68 9.52 9.18
N THR A 146 10.22 9.63 10.40
CA THR A 146 9.48 9.26 11.62
C THR A 146 8.25 10.17 11.78
N ALA A 147 8.42 11.49 11.65
CA ALA A 147 7.31 12.42 11.77
C ALA A 147 6.28 12.24 10.64
N ARG A 148 6.75 12.09 9.39
CA ARG A 148 5.88 11.93 8.23
C ARG A 148 5.10 10.62 8.25
N VAL A 149 5.76 9.48 8.50
CA VAL A 149 5.11 8.17 8.45
C VAL A 149 4.26 7.92 9.69
N PHE A 150 4.76 8.19 10.90
CA PHE A 150 4.03 7.81 12.11
C PHE A 150 3.10 8.91 12.63
N LEU A 151 3.38 10.18 12.34
CA LEU A 151 2.59 11.31 12.86
C LEU A 151 1.83 12.05 11.76
N GLY A 152 2.08 11.75 10.47
CA GLY A 152 1.47 12.50 9.38
C GLY A 152 1.85 13.97 9.40
N LEU A 153 3.12 14.28 9.75
CA LEU A 153 3.63 15.63 9.89
C LEU A 153 4.84 15.85 8.96
N GLN A 154 4.77 16.90 8.13
CA GLN A 154 5.86 17.29 7.25
C GLN A 154 6.78 18.33 7.92
N LEU A 155 7.70 17.87 8.77
CA LEU A 155 8.60 18.75 9.52
C LEU A 155 9.84 19.21 8.74
N GLN A 156 10.17 18.51 7.65
CA GLN A 156 11.44 18.66 6.93
C GLN A 156 11.68 20.08 6.40
N CYS A 157 10.63 20.78 5.99
CA CYS A 157 10.75 22.17 5.53
C CYS A 157 11.25 23.10 6.64
N THR A 158 10.95 22.77 7.90
CA THR A 158 11.39 23.57 9.04
C THR A 158 12.81 23.29 9.50
N GLN A 159 13.52 22.35 8.89
CA GLN A 159 14.94 22.10 9.21
C GLN A 159 15.81 23.37 9.10
N CYS A 160 15.54 24.20 8.09
CA CYS A 160 16.38 25.34 7.73
C CYS A 160 15.78 26.71 8.12
N HIS A 161 14.47 26.79 8.37
CA HIS A 161 13.78 28.02 8.74
C HIS A 161 12.40 27.76 9.31
N ASP A 162 11.85 28.72 10.05
CA ASP A 162 10.43 28.71 10.43
C ASP A 162 9.55 28.64 9.19
N HIS A 163 8.47 27.87 9.26
CA HIS A 163 7.54 27.76 8.15
C HIS A 163 6.90 29.13 7.85
N PRO A 164 6.76 29.52 6.57
CA PRO A 164 6.30 30.87 6.22
C PRO A 164 4.81 31.13 6.49
N PHE A 165 3.99 30.07 6.58
CA PHE A 165 2.53 30.18 6.61
C PHE A 165 1.85 29.49 7.80
N ASN A 166 2.61 28.89 8.72
CA ASN A 166 2.06 28.24 9.91
C ASN A 166 3.04 28.37 11.08
N ASP A 167 2.64 27.88 12.26
CA ASP A 167 3.38 28.09 13.50
C ASP A 167 4.58 27.14 13.70
N TRP A 168 4.88 26.27 12.73
CA TRP A 168 5.99 25.34 12.85
C TRP A 168 7.34 26.08 12.83
N LYS A 169 8.14 25.85 13.87
CA LYS A 169 9.42 26.52 14.11
C LYS A 169 10.60 25.63 13.78
N GLN A 170 11.70 26.25 13.32
CA GLN A 170 12.97 25.54 13.12
C GLN A 170 13.42 24.84 14.40
N GLN A 171 13.24 25.49 15.56
CA GLN A 171 13.52 24.92 16.87
C GLN A 171 12.82 23.58 17.09
N GLN A 172 11.54 23.43 16.69
CA GLN A 172 10.75 22.22 16.93
C GLN A 172 11.28 21.03 16.12
N PHE A 173 11.73 21.26 14.89
CA PHE A 173 12.40 20.23 14.10
C PHE A 173 13.64 19.70 14.84
N TRP A 174 14.48 20.61 15.35
CA TRP A 174 15.71 20.22 16.02
C TRP A 174 15.47 19.62 17.42
N GLN A 175 14.41 20.02 18.12
CA GLN A 175 13.97 19.38 19.36
C GLN A 175 13.56 17.92 19.11
N PHE A 176 12.79 17.66 18.06
CA PHE A 176 12.42 16.29 17.66
C PHE A 176 13.65 15.50 17.18
N ASN A 177 14.52 16.11 16.38
CA ASN A 177 15.77 15.50 15.89
C ASN A 177 16.70 15.09 17.04
N SER A 178 16.72 15.85 18.13
CA SER A 178 17.62 15.59 19.25
C SER A 178 17.42 14.23 19.91
N PHE A 179 16.23 13.62 19.80
CA PHE A 179 15.98 12.25 20.27
C PHE A 179 16.79 11.19 19.53
N PHE A 180 17.19 11.46 18.28
CA PHE A 180 17.96 10.52 17.45
C PHE A 180 19.48 10.71 17.58
N GLN A 181 19.96 11.70 18.32
CA GLN A 181 21.39 12.00 18.40
C GLN A 181 22.23 10.94 19.10
N GLN A 182 21.61 10.05 19.89
CA GLN A 182 22.29 8.89 20.47
C GLN A 182 22.50 7.77 19.45
N ALA A 183 21.70 7.70 18.39
CA ALA A 183 21.67 6.58 17.47
C ALA A 183 22.94 6.54 16.60
N ARG A 184 23.61 5.39 16.58
CA ARG A 184 24.78 5.15 15.74
C ARG A 184 24.67 3.81 15.04
N LYS A 185 25.06 3.81 13.77
CA LYS A 185 25.40 2.61 13.03
C LYS A 185 26.83 2.20 13.38
N VAL A 186 27.03 0.97 13.84
CA VAL A 186 28.35 0.37 14.05
C VAL A 186 28.47 -0.93 13.29
N VAL A 187 29.66 -1.22 12.76
CA VAL A 187 29.95 -2.49 12.08
C VAL A 187 30.75 -3.38 13.03
N ARG A 188 30.18 -4.49 13.49
CA ARG A 188 30.86 -5.48 14.34
C ARG A 188 31.40 -6.61 13.49
N LYS A 189 32.72 -6.85 13.53
CA LYS A 189 33.35 -7.98 12.84
C LYS A 189 33.13 -9.27 13.62
N ASN A 190 32.69 -10.35 12.98
CA ASN A 190 32.42 -11.65 13.63
C ASN A 190 33.11 -12.84 12.97
N GLY A 191 34.31 -12.65 12.39
CA GLY A 191 35.09 -13.73 11.75
C GLY A 191 34.53 -14.25 10.42
N GLN A 192 33.24 -14.08 10.15
CA GLN A 192 32.55 -14.41 8.90
C GLN A 192 32.16 -13.17 8.07
N GLY A 193 32.39 -11.96 8.58
CA GLY A 193 32.05 -10.69 7.94
C GLY A 193 31.91 -9.56 8.95
N GLY A 194 31.44 -8.39 8.49
CA GLY A 194 31.01 -7.29 9.35
C GLY A 194 29.49 -7.23 9.41
N ARG A 195 28.90 -7.29 10.60
CA ARG A 195 27.45 -7.13 10.81
C ARG A 195 27.11 -5.70 11.21
N VAL A 196 26.01 -5.20 10.69
CA VAL A 196 25.53 -3.83 10.93
C VAL A 196 24.65 -3.84 12.17
N VAL A 197 25.00 -3.02 13.16
CA VAL A 197 24.32 -2.95 14.45
C VAL A 197 23.90 -1.50 14.73
N LEU A 198 22.64 -1.31 15.11
CA LEU A 198 22.12 -0.04 15.61
C LEU A 198 22.30 0.01 17.13
N ILE A 199 22.96 1.05 17.63
CA ILE A 199 23.14 1.27 19.07
C ILE A 199 22.79 2.71 19.45
N ASP A 200 22.41 2.91 20.70
CA ASP A 200 22.41 4.24 21.32
C ASP A 200 23.67 4.45 22.16
N ARG A 201 24.38 5.55 21.90
CA ARG A 201 25.49 5.98 22.75
C ARG A 201 24.99 6.79 23.94
N SER A 202 25.62 6.60 25.09
CA SER A 202 25.34 7.33 26.33
C SER A 202 25.95 8.73 26.38
N ASP A 203 26.78 9.10 25.39
CA ASP A 203 27.56 10.34 25.37
C ASP A 203 27.07 11.37 24.34
N ALA A 204 25.83 11.25 23.86
CA ALA A 204 25.28 12.27 22.97
C ALA A 204 25.11 13.60 23.72
N GLY A 205 25.85 14.62 23.28
CA GLY A 205 25.70 15.99 23.75
C GLY A 205 24.40 16.64 23.23
N PRO A 206 24.15 17.90 23.61
CA PRO A 206 23.01 18.64 23.11
C PRO A 206 23.07 18.81 21.58
N THR A 207 21.90 18.94 20.96
CA THR A 207 21.81 19.22 19.51
C THR A 207 21.98 20.71 19.30
N TYR A 208 22.81 21.08 18.32
CA TYR A 208 22.98 22.47 17.92
C TYR A 208 22.53 22.63 16.48
N PHE A 209 21.93 23.78 16.17
CA PHE A 209 21.59 24.14 14.80
C PHE A 209 21.80 25.64 14.59
N GLU A 210 22.00 26.02 13.33
CA GLU A 210 22.20 27.41 12.93
C GLU A 210 20.94 27.95 12.25
N ASP A 211 20.52 29.15 12.63
CA ASP A 211 19.46 29.87 11.91
C ASP A 211 20.00 30.58 10.66
N ARG A 212 19.11 31.14 9.84
CA ARG A 212 19.50 31.86 8.61
C ARG A 212 20.37 33.11 8.85
N ARG A 213 20.55 33.55 10.09
CA ARG A 213 21.37 34.71 10.48
C ARG A 213 22.75 34.28 10.97
N GLY A 214 23.03 32.98 11.04
CA GLY A 214 24.29 32.45 11.57
C GLY A 214 24.31 32.29 13.08
N VAL A 215 23.16 32.42 13.76
CA VAL A 215 23.11 32.25 15.22
C VAL A 215 22.94 30.77 15.54
N VAL A 216 23.83 30.26 16.39
CA VAL A 216 23.78 28.88 16.89
C VAL A 216 22.81 28.79 18.06
N HIS A 217 21.83 27.90 17.92
CA HIS A 217 20.82 27.60 18.91
C HIS A 217 21.03 26.19 19.47
N VAL A 218 20.54 25.95 20.68
CA VAL A 218 20.51 24.62 21.30
C VAL A 218 19.10 24.04 21.24
N ALA A 219 19.01 22.78 20.83
CA ALA A 219 17.79 22.01 20.86
C ALA A 219 17.92 20.86 21.85
N LEU A 220 17.01 20.85 22.83
CA LEU A 220 16.88 19.79 23.82
C LEU A 220 15.71 18.87 23.43
N PRO A 221 15.75 17.58 23.82
CA PRO A 221 14.69 16.63 23.48
C PRO A 221 13.34 17.07 24.01
N GLU A 222 12.44 17.37 23.08
CA GLU A 222 11.08 17.80 23.39
C GLU A 222 10.14 17.45 22.23
N PHE A 223 8.98 16.88 22.57
CA PHE A 223 7.91 16.57 21.62
C PHE A 223 6.56 16.54 22.33
N GLY A 224 5.51 17.09 21.73
CA GLY A 224 4.16 17.07 22.32
C GLY A 224 4.05 17.74 23.70
N GLY A 225 4.96 18.67 24.04
CA GLY A 225 5.06 19.26 25.38
C GLY A 225 5.81 18.39 26.41
N HIS A 226 6.29 17.21 26.01
CA HIS A 226 7.12 16.34 26.84
C HIS A 226 8.60 16.64 26.61
N ARG A 227 9.24 17.31 27.57
CA ARG A 227 10.69 17.54 27.57
C ARG A 227 11.41 16.40 28.29
N VAL A 228 12.45 15.86 27.65
CA VAL A 228 13.27 14.77 28.19
C VAL A 228 14.69 15.29 28.41
N GLU A 229 15.20 15.16 29.64
CA GLU A 229 16.56 15.56 29.95
C GLU A 229 17.58 14.53 29.43
N PRO A 230 18.56 14.95 28.60
CA PRO A 230 19.64 14.06 28.17
C PRO A 230 20.50 13.66 29.38
N ARG A 231 20.48 12.39 29.76
CA ARG A 231 21.33 11.82 30.81
C ARG A 231 22.00 10.53 30.30
N PRO A 232 23.19 10.14 30.80
CA PRO A 232 23.91 8.97 30.26
C PRO A 232 23.13 7.64 30.25
N ASN A 233 22.22 7.46 31.21
CA ASN A 233 21.41 6.24 31.34
C ASN A 233 20.01 6.35 30.69
N VAL A 234 19.70 7.49 30.06
CA VAL A 234 18.41 7.71 29.39
C VAL A 234 18.59 7.42 27.90
N ARG A 235 17.75 6.52 27.38
CA ARG A 235 17.64 6.20 25.96
C ARG A 235 16.62 7.14 25.32
N LEU A 236 17.09 8.19 24.68
CA LEU A 236 16.22 9.25 24.14
C LEU A 236 15.24 8.70 23.10
N ARG A 237 15.67 7.79 22.21
CA ARG A 237 14.75 7.16 21.25
C ARG A 237 13.67 6.33 21.92
N ALA A 238 13.99 5.61 22.99
CA ALA A 238 13.00 4.85 23.74
C ALA A 238 11.98 5.77 24.43
N GLU A 239 12.41 6.91 24.95
CA GLU A 239 11.48 7.91 25.50
C GLU A 239 10.59 8.54 24.42
N LEU A 240 11.16 8.89 23.25
CA LEU A 240 10.35 9.37 22.12
C LEU A 240 9.31 8.32 21.70
N ALA A 241 9.74 7.06 21.58
CA ALA A 241 8.89 5.94 21.24
C ALA A 241 7.75 5.79 22.25
N ARG A 242 8.05 5.93 23.55
CA ARG A 242 7.06 5.87 24.64
C ARG A 242 6.02 7.00 24.51
N ILE A 243 6.49 8.22 24.29
CA ILE A 243 5.63 9.40 24.13
C ILE A 243 4.69 9.21 22.94
N VAL A 244 5.23 8.87 21.76
CA VAL A 244 4.47 8.69 20.52
C VAL A 244 3.47 7.54 20.60
N ALA A 245 3.85 6.41 21.20
CA ALA A 245 3.04 5.20 21.19
C ALA A 245 1.99 5.14 22.32
N PHE A 246 2.25 5.80 23.45
CA PHE A 246 1.48 5.58 24.68
C PHE A 246 1.00 6.84 25.42
N GLU A 247 1.62 8.01 25.26
CA GLU A 247 1.20 9.25 25.95
C GLU A 247 0.46 10.21 25.03
N ASP A 248 1.07 10.58 23.89
CA ASP A 248 0.50 11.48 22.87
C ASP A 248 0.21 10.69 21.58
N ASN A 249 -0.60 9.64 21.74
CA ASN A 249 -0.86 8.66 20.69
C ASN A 249 -2.04 9.03 19.77
N ARG A 250 -2.71 10.16 20.03
CA ARG A 250 -3.84 10.62 19.19
C ARG A 250 -3.36 10.98 17.78
N GLN A 251 -2.23 11.68 17.66
CA GLN A 251 -1.69 12.02 16.35
C GLN A 251 -1.23 10.77 15.58
N LEU A 252 -0.67 9.79 16.29
CA LEU A 252 -0.33 8.48 15.73
C LEU A 252 -1.58 7.79 15.15
N ALA A 253 -2.69 7.79 15.89
CA ALA A 253 -3.95 7.20 15.44
C ALA A 253 -4.53 7.95 14.23
N ARG A 254 -4.55 9.28 14.25
CA ARG A 254 -5.02 10.12 13.12
C ARG A 254 -4.24 9.85 11.84
N ALA A 255 -2.90 9.83 11.94
CA ALA A 255 -2.01 9.56 10.81
C ALA A 255 -2.25 8.17 10.21
N PHE A 256 -2.36 7.16 11.07
CA PHE A 256 -2.62 5.79 10.61
C PHE A 256 -4.00 5.66 9.97
N VAL A 257 -5.05 6.17 10.61
CA VAL A 257 -6.43 6.14 10.08
C VAL A 257 -6.50 6.85 8.73
N ASN A 258 -5.91 8.03 8.59
CA ASN A 258 -5.92 8.78 7.33
C ASN A 258 -5.20 8.00 6.21
N ARG A 259 -4.05 7.41 6.51
CA ARG A 259 -3.30 6.58 5.55
C ARG A 259 -4.07 5.33 5.13
N MET A 260 -4.66 4.61 6.09
CA MET A 260 -5.46 3.42 5.79
C MET A 260 -6.72 3.79 5.00
N TRP A 261 -7.39 4.88 5.35
CA TRP A 261 -8.54 5.40 4.61
C TRP A 261 -8.18 5.71 3.16
N ARG A 262 -7.07 6.45 2.93
CA ARG A 262 -6.53 6.68 1.59
C ARG A 262 -6.20 5.39 0.86
N HIS A 263 -5.60 4.42 1.53
CA HIS A 263 -5.25 3.14 0.90
C HIS A 263 -6.49 2.46 0.32
N PHE A 264 -7.61 2.43 1.04
CA PHE A 264 -8.82 1.75 0.56
C PHE A 264 -9.67 2.60 -0.37
N LEU A 265 -9.86 3.90 -0.08
CA LEU A 265 -10.79 4.75 -0.81
C LEU A 265 -10.11 5.66 -1.84
N GLY A 266 -8.78 5.64 -1.90
CA GLY A 266 -7.95 6.36 -2.85
C GLY A 266 -7.59 7.79 -2.51
N TYR A 267 -8.37 8.44 -1.65
CA TYR A 267 -8.04 9.74 -1.08
C TYR A 267 -8.18 9.70 0.44
N GLY A 268 -7.33 10.45 1.14
CA GLY A 268 -7.42 10.64 2.58
C GLY A 268 -8.43 11.72 2.94
N PHE A 269 -8.58 11.99 4.24
CA PHE A 269 -9.33 13.13 4.74
C PHE A 269 -8.60 14.45 4.51
N THR A 270 -7.28 14.42 4.33
CA THR A 270 -6.44 15.57 3.96
C THR A 270 -5.98 15.45 2.51
N ALA A 271 -5.63 16.57 1.89
CA ALA A 271 -5.15 16.62 0.51
C ALA A 271 -3.88 15.78 0.29
N VAL A 272 -2.95 15.84 1.26
CA VAL A 272 -1.74 15.01 1.30
C VAL A 272 -1.83 14.09 2.51
N VAL A 273 -1.58 12.80 2.31
CA VAL A 273 -1.82 11.74 3.31
C VAL A 273 -1.01 11.92 4.60
N ASP A 274 0.17 12.50 4.48
CA ASP A 274 1.16 12.66 5.53
C ASP A 274 1.42 14.14 5.89
N ASP A 275 0.48 15.02 5.53
CA ASP A 275 0.42 16.40 5.99
C ASP A 275 -0.92 16.67 6.70
N MET A 276 -0.89 16.46 8.02
CA MET A 276 -2.02 16.62 8.93
C MET A 276 -1.75 17.71 9.97
N GLY A 277 -0.88 18.67 9.62
CA GLY A 277 -0.60 19.85 10.46
C GLY A 277 -1.82 20.76 10.61
N PRO A 278 -1.76 21.79 11.48
CA PRO A 278 -2.88 22.69 11.74
C PRO A 278 -3.42 23.43 10.52
N HIS A 279 -2.62 23.55 9.46
CA HIS A 279 -3.00 24.18 8.19
C HIS A 279 -3.78 23.25 7.24
N ALA A 280 -3.76 21.94 7.48
CA ALA A 280 -4.39 20.96 6.59
C ALA A 280 -5.91 20.93 6.80
N ALA A 281 -6.66 21.28 5.75
CA ALA A 281 -8.10 21.10 5.75
C ALA A 281 -8.46 19.60 5.80
N VAL A 282 -9.40 19.25 6.67
CA VAL A 282 -9.91 17.88 6.84
C VAL A 282 -11.33 17.81 6.29
N SER A 283 -11.58 16.91 5.33
CA SER A 283 -12.89 16.82 4.66
C SER A 283 -14.03 16.39 5.59
N HIS A 284 -13.76 15.44 6.50
CA HIS A 284 -14.74 14.91 7.46
C HIS A 284 -14.12 14.84 8.87
N PRO A 285 -13.98 15.98 9.57
CA PRO A 285 -13.23 16.04 10.83
C PRO A 285 -13.82 15.14 11.90
N GLU A 286 -15.15 15.14 12.08
CA GLU A 286 -15.80 14.30 13.09
C GLU A 286 -15.66 12.79 12.82
N LEU A 287 -15.54 12.41 11.54
CA LEU A 287 -15.32 11.02 11.15
C LEU A 287 -13.88 10.60 11.41
N LEU A 288 -12.91 11.43 11.03
CA LEU A 288 -11.49 11.17 11.30
C LEU A 288 -11.25 11.06 12.81
N GLU A 289 -11.74 12.01 13.60
CA GLU A 289 -11.56 12.00 15.05
C GLU A 289 -12.26 10.78 15.69
N GLY A 290 -13.50 10.47 15.28
CA GLY A 290 -14.22 9.30 15.79
C GLY A 290 -13.56 7.97 15.41
N LEU A 291 -12.94 7.86 14.23
CA LEU A 291 -12.17 6.69 13.84
C LEU A 291 -10.85 6.57 14.58
N ALA A 292 -10.16 7.70 14.83
CA ALA A 292 -8.94 7.71 15.63
C ALA A 292 -9.23 7.26 17.07
N ASP A 293 -10.29 7.78 17.69
CA ASP A 293 -10.73 7.39 19.03
C ASP A 293 -11.11 5.90 19.10
N ALA A 294 -11.85 5.39 18.09
CA ALA A 294 -12.19 3.98 18.01
C ALA A 294 -10.96 3.09 17.81
N PHE A 295 -9.97 3.53 17.03
CA PHE A 295 -8.72 2.80 16.79
C PHE A 295 -7.84 2.74 18.04
N ILE A 296 -7.79 3.81 18.82
CA ILE A 296 -7.13 3.81 20.14
C ILE A 296 -7.88 2.84 21.09
N ALA A 297 -9.20 2.93 21.13
CA ALA A 297 -10.04 2.08 21.99
C ALA A 297 -9.98 0.59 21.62
N SER A 298 -9.71 0.24 20.35
CA SER A 298 -9.47 -1.15 19.94
C SER A 298 -8.07 -1.65 20.31
N GLY A 299 -7.22 -0.82 20.91
CA GLY A 299 -5.82 -1.15 21.19
C GLY A 299 -4.97 -1.16 19.92
N PHE A 300 -5.21 -0.23 18.99
CA PHE A 300 -4.49 -0.12 17.72
C PHE A 300 -4.58 -1.37 16.84
N ASP A 301 -5.73 -2.06 16.86
CA ASP A 301 -6.00 -3.25 16.03
C ASP A 301 -6.18 -2.87 14.55
N VAL A 302 -5.16 -3.17 13.76
CA VAL A 302 -5.11 -2.86 12.32
C VAL A 302 -6.19 -3.62 11.55
N LYS A 303 -6.37 -4.92 11.81
CA LYS A 303 -7.40 -5.72 11.14
C LYS A 303 -8.80 -5.18 11.47
N GLN A 304 -9.04 -4.72 12.70
CA GLN A 304 -10.33 -4.14 13.08
C GLN A 304 -10.62 -2.83 12.35
N LEU A 305 -9.63 -1.95 12.18
CA LEU A 305 -9.77 -0.74 11.35
C LEU A 305 -10.11 -1.10 9.90
N ILE A 306 -9.42 -2.07 9.32
CA ILE A 306 -9.69 -2.55 7.96
C ILE A 306 -11.12 -3.09 7.86
N ARG A 307 -11.59 -3.88 8.82
CA ARG A 307 -12.99 -4.37 8.85
C ARG A 307 -13.98 -3.23 8.81
N TRP A 308 -13.78 -2.18 9.62
CA TRP A 308 -14.69 -1.03 9.62
C TRP A 308 -14.72 -0.33 8.25
N ILE A 309 -13.56 -0.11 7.63
CA ILE A 309 -13.47 0.54 6.32
C ILE A 309 -14.13 -0.32 5.24
N CYS A 310 -13.77 -1.61 5.13
CA CYS A 310 -14.28 -2.49 4.08
C CYS A 310 -15.79 -2.79 4.19
N ASN A 311 -16.39 -2.65 5.37
CA ASN A 311 -17.83 -2.80 5.56
C ASN A 311 -18.60 -1.47 5.45
N SER A 312 -17.91 -0.33 5.30
CA SER A 312 -18.55 0.98 5.21
C SER A 312 -19.25 1.20 3.86
N ARG A 313 -20.29 2.04 3.85
CA ARG A 313 -21.01 2.43 2.63
C ARG A 313 -20.11 2.99 1.52
N PRO A 314 -19.17 3.93 1.76
CA PRO A 314 -18.31 4.44 0.68
C PRO A 314 -17.43 3.36 0.04
N TYR A 315 -16.92 2.40 0.83
CA TYR A 315 -16.14 1.28 0.28
C TYR A 315 -16.99 0.30 -0.51
N GLN A 316 -18.28 0.20 -0.20
CA GLN A 316 -19.21 -0.67 -0.90
C GLN A 316 -19.79 -0.05 -2.17
N SER A 317 -19.64 1.25 -2.40
CA SER A 317 -20.17 1.94 -3.59
C SER A 317 -19.43 1.56 -4.88
N THR A 318 -20.13 1.59 -6.01
CA THR A 318 -19.49 1.46 -7.35
C THR A 318 -18.60 2.68 -7.64
N SER A 319 -17.62 2.51 -8.51
CA SER A 319 -16.85 3.63 -9.07
C SER A 319 -17.58 4.39 -10.18
N ALA A 320 -18.63 3.79 -10.75
CA ALA A 320 -19.45 4.45 -11.76
C ALA A 320 -20.06 5.73 -11.17
N ALA A 321 -19.71 6.88 -11.76
CA ALA A 321 -20.28 8.15 -11.37
C ALA A 321 -21.76 8.24 -11.81
N THR A 322 -22.54 8.95 -11.02
CA THR A 322 -23.89 9.40 -11.37
C THR A 322 -23.86 10.88 -11.70
N PRO A 323 -24.85 11.43 -12.43
CA PRO A 323 -24.92 12.88 -12.67
C PRO A 323 -24.82 13.74 -11.41
N ASP A 324 -25.35 13.25 -10.28
CA ASP A 324 -25.39 13.96 -9.00
C ASP A 324 -24.04 14.00 -8.27
N ASN A 325 -23.06 13.17 -8.66
CA ASN A 325 -21.76 13.10 -8.00
C ASN A 325 -20.55 13.24 -8.93
N LEU A 326 -20.76 13.64 -10.20
CA LEU A 326 -19.67 13.97 -11.12
C LEU A 326 -18.77 15.11 -10.62
N ALA A 327 -19.30 16.00 -9.79
CA ALA A 327 -18.55 17.10 -9.19
C ALA A 327 -17.60 16.64 -8.06
N ASP A 328 -17.85 15.48 -7.45
CA ASP A 328 -16.97 14.85 -6.47
C ASP A 328 -15.78 14.20 -7.17
N ASP A 329 -14.78 15.03 -7.46
CA ASP A 329 -13.58 14.68 -8.19
C ASP A 329 -12.33 15.27 -7.51
N PRO A 330 -11.77 14.54 -6.51
CA PRO A 330 -10.61 15.00 -5.77
C PRO A 330 -9.35 15.15 -6.63
N ALA A 331 -9.29 14.52 -7.81
CA ALA A 331 -8.19 14.69 -8.76
C ALA A 331 -8.08 16.13 -9.28
N LYS A 332 -9.16 16.92 -9.17
CA LYS A 332 -9.18 18.36 -9.48
C LYS A 332 -8.78 19.25 -8.30
N GLY A 333 -8.30 18.67 -7.20
CA GLY A 333 -7.91 19.39 -5.98
C GLY A 333 -9.07 19.76 -5.05
N THR A 334 -10.25 19.16 -5.25
CA THR A 334 -11.39 19.33 -4.34
C THR A 334 -11.27 18.37 -3.14
N SER A 335 -11.87 18.73 -2.01
CA SER A 335 -11.94 17.83 -0.86
C SER A 335 -12.85 16.64 -1.16
N PRO A 336 -12.42 15.40 -0.89
CA PRO A 336 -13.22 14.22 -1.21
C PRO A 336 -14.49 14.14 -0.36
N LEU A 337 -15.63 13.94 -1.03
CA LEU A 337 -16.92 13.65 -0.39
C LEU A 337 -17.17 12.15 -0.26
N PHE A 338 -16.35 11.31 -0.90
CA PHE A 338 -16.46 9.84 -0.89
C PHE A 338 -17.84 9.34 -1.37
N THR A 339 -18.45 10.04 -2.32
CA THR A 339 -19.77 9.68 -2.88
C THR A 339 -19.75 8.40 -3.70
N ARG A 340 -18.58 7.99 -4.18
CA ARG A 340 -18.33 6.79 -4.98
C ARG A 340 -16.94 6.24 -4.67
N MET A 341 -16.64 5.04 -5.17
CA MET A 341 -15.25 4.57 -5.16
C MET A 341 -14.44 5.37 -6.18
N TYR A 342 -13.34 5.98 -5.75
CA TYR A 342 -12.42 6.63 -6.67
C TYR A 342 -11.50 5.58 -7.30
N PRO A 343 -11.47 5.43 -8.63
CA PRO A 343 -10.59 4.47 -9.29
C PRO A 343 -9.13 4.77 -8.98
N ARG A 344 -8.36 3.72 -8.73
CA ARG A 344 -6.91 3.78 -8.53
C ARG A 344 -6.21 2.83 -9.47
N ALA A 345 -5.01 3.17 -9.92
CA ALA A 345 -4.19 2.19 -10.61
C ALA A 345 -3.52 1.23 -9.61
N MET A 346 -3.33 -0.01 -10.05
CA MET A 346 -2.59 -1.03 -9.31
C MET A 346 -1.13 -0.63 -9.14
N THR A 347 -0.53 -1.09 -8.05
CA THR A 347 0.93 -1.08 -7.89
C THR A 347 1.59 -2.10 -8.80
N ALA A 348 2.87 -1.94 -9.12
CA ALA A 348 3.62 -2.93 -9.91
C ALA A 348 3.57 -4.33 -9.27
N GLU A 349 3.65 -4.39 -7.94
CA GLU A 349 3.42 -5.58 -7.13
C GLU A 349 2.08 -6.26 -7.44
N GLN A 350 0.98 -5.50 -7.39
CA GLN A 350 -0.36 -6.00 -7.67
C GLN A 350 -0.54 -6.47 -9.11
N VAL A 351 0.04 -5.75 -10.08
CA VAL A 351 0.00 -6.16 -11.49
C VAL A 351 0.70 -7.50 -11.68
N TYR A 352 1.92 -7.66 -11.18
CA TYR A 352 2.69 -8.92 -11.30
C TYR A 352 1.92 -10.11 -10.70
N ASP A 353 1.44 -9.97 -9.47
CA ASP A 353 0.76 -11.05 -8.75
C ASP A 353 -0.61 -11.36 -9.41
N SER A 354 -1.28 -10.35 -9.98
CA SER A 354 -2.54 -10.51 -10.71
C SER A 354 -2.36 -11.17 -12.09
N VAL A 355 -1.28 -10.87 -12.81
CA VAL A 355 -0.95 -11.51 -14.10
C VAL A 355 -0.76 -13.02 -13.91
N LEU A 356 -0.01 -13.41 -12.89
CA LEU A 356 0.20 -14.82 -12.54
C LEU A 356 -1.11 -15.49 -12.08
N THR A 357 -1.93 -14.79 -11.30
CA THR A 357 -3.24 -15.28 -10.85
C THR A 357 -4.21 -15.47 -12.02
N ALA A 358 -4.24 -14.54 -12.98
CA ALA A 358 -5.06 -14.62 -14.19
C ALA A 358 -4.67 -15.82 -15.06
N ALA A 359 -3.37 -16.12 -15.13
CA ALA A 359 -2.85 -17.30 -15.81
C ALA A 359 -3.13 -18.61 -15.03
N GLY A 360 -3.73 -18.53 -13.85
CA GLY A 360 -4.01 -19.67 -12.98
C GLY A 360 -2.75 -20.36 -12.47
N LEU A 361 -1.67 -19.59 -12.27
CA LEU A 361 -0.43 -20.03 -11.66
C LEU A 361 -0.49 -19.76 -10.14
N THR A 362 -0.04 -20.73 -9.34
CA THR A 362 -0.03 -20.61 -7.88
C THR A 362 1.25 -19.92 -7.42
N LEU A 363 1.13 -18.89 -6.57
CA LEU A 363 2.28 -18.13 -6.06
C LEU A 363 2.98 -18.87 -4.90
N ASP A 364 2.24 -19.65 -4.11
CA ASP A 364 2.72 -20.27 -2.85
C ASP A 364 3.30 -21.68 -3.01
N ALA A 365 3.13 -22.30 -4.19
CA ALA A 365 3.51 -23.69 -4.41
C ALA A 365 4.94 -23.86 -4.95
N ASP A 366 5.73 -22.79 -5.08
CA ASP A 366 7.10 -22.87 -5.56
C ASP A 366 8.05 -23.27 -4.42
N PRO A 367 8.66 -24.47 -4.45
CA PRO A 367 9.68 -24.87 -3.48
C PRO A 367 10.90 -23.92 -3.48
N GLN A 368 11.02 -23.08 -4.50
CA GLN A 368 12.03 -22.03 -4.66
C GLN A 368 11.44 -20.63 -4.44
N TRP A 369 10.72 -20.42 -3.34
CA TRP A 369 10.16 -19.10 -2.97
C TRP A 369 11.18 -17.94 -3.06
N GLN A 370 12.46 -18.19 -2.77
CA GLN A 370 13.54 -17.20 -2.93
C GLN A 370 13.75 -16.81 -4.40
N THR A 371 13.70 -17.78 -5.32
CA THR A 371 13.79 -17.55 -6.77
C THR A 371 12.58 -16.78 -7.27
N ALA A 372 11.36 -17.18 -6.86
CA ALA A 372 10.13 -16.46 -7.21
C ALA A 372 10.16 -15.00 -6.73
N ARG A 373 10.60 -14.77 -5.48
CA ARG A 373 10.80 -13.43 -4.92
C ARG A 373 11.82 -12.60 -5.72
N LYS A 374 12.96 -13.19 -6.11
CA LYS A 374 13.98 -12.52 -6.93
C LYS A 374 13.45 -12.14 -8.30
N ARG A 375 12.70 -13.03 -8.97
CA ARG A 375 12.06 -12.75 -10.27
C ARG A 375 11.05 -11.62 -10.16
N ARG A 376 10.20 -11.65 -9.14
CA ARG A 376 9.25 -10.59 -8.83
C ARG A 376 9.95 -9.24 -8.62
N ALA A 377 11.00 -9.22 -7.79
CA ALA A 377 11.78 -8.00 -7.54
C ALA A 377 12.48 -7.48 -8.82
N GLN A 378 13.05 -8.36 -9.65
CA GLN A 378 13.65 -7.98 -10.93
C GLN A 378 12.62 -7.42 -11.92
N TRP A 379 11.43 -8.02 -11.99
CA TRP A 379 10.34 -7.52 -12.82
C TRP A 379 9.91 -6.12 -12.36
N ILE A 380 9.66 -5.93 -11.06
CA ILE A 380 9.28 -4.64 -10.47
C ILE A 380 10.33 -3.55 -10.75
N ARG A 381 11.63 -3.87 -10.60
CA ARG A 381 12.73 -2.90 -10.82
C ARG A 381 12.73 -2.29 -12.23
N ARG A 382 12.25 -3.01 -13.25
CA ARG A 382 12.14 -2.49 -14.62
C ARG A 382 11.16 -1.32 -14.74
N PHE A 383 10.18 -1.22 -13.84
CA PHE A 383 9.19 -0.13 -13.84
C PHE A 383 9.57 1.01 -12.89
N VAL A 384 10.34 0.71 -11.85
CA VAL A 384 10.70 1.67 -10.79
C VAL A 384 11.90 2.56 -11.21
N MET A 385 12.91 2.00 -11.89
CA MET A 385 14.13 2.74 -12.26
C MET A 385 13.90 3.91 -13.23
N ALA A 386 12.74 3.98 -13.89
CA ALA A 386 12.40 5.08 -14.79
C ALA A 386 11.89 6.35 -14.07
N TYR A 387 11.58 6.26 -12.76
CA TYR A 387 10.87 7.29 -12.01
C TYR A 387 11.45 7.61 -10.62
N ASP A 388 12.69 7.17 -10.32
CA ASP A 388 13.30 7.39 -9.00
C ASP A 388 13.54 8.88 -8.74
N THR A 389 12.52 9.54 -8.20
CA THR A 389 12.63 10.81 -7.48
C THR A 389 12.85 10.46 -6.02
N GLU A 390 13.67 11.26 -5.33
CA GLU A 390 14.33 10.91 -4.06
C GLU A 390 13.41 10.73 -2.84
N GLU A 391 12.10 10.68 -3.04
CA GLU A 391 11.10 10.52 -2.00
C GLU A 391 10.58 9.08 -2.05
N ASN A 392 10.52 8.41 -0.89
CA ASN A 392 9.89 7.09 -0.73
C ASN A 392 8.38 7.17 -1.02
N ASP A 393 7.99 7.43 -2.27
CA ASP A 393 6.61 7.53 -2.70
C ASP A 393 5.90 6.20 -2.42
N GLU A 394 4.81 6.30 -1.66
CA GLU A 394 4.08 5.15 -1.10
C GLU A 394 3.50 4.27 -2.21
N ALA A 395 3.28 4.82 -3.42
CA ALA A 395 2.81 4.07 -4.58
C ALA A 395 3.58 4.43 -5.85
N VAL A 396 4.39 3.49 -6.36
CA VAL A 396 4.71 3.48 -7.79
C VAL A 396 3.46 2.98 -8.50
N VAL A 397 2.61 3.94 -8.86
CA VAL A 397 1.38 3.68 -9.60
C VAL A 397 1.76 3.15 -10.98
N PHE A 398 1.13 2.07 -11.43
CA PHE A 398 1.22 1.66 -12.83
C PHE A 398 0.44 2.68 -13.67
N ALA A 399 1.12 3.76 -14.05
CA ALA A 399 0.53 4.88 -14.77
C ALA A 399 0.30 4.59 -16.27
N GLY A 400 0.57 3.36 -16.72
CA GLY A 400 0.40 2.97 -18.12
C GLY A 400 1.38 3.68 -19.06
N THR A 401 2.58 3.96 -18.58
CA THR A 401 3.63 4.61 -19.37
C THR A 401 3.99 3.75 -20.59
N ILE A 402 4.58 4.34 -21.63
CA ILE A 402 4.92 3.59 -22.85
C ILE A 402 5.78 2.34 -22.53
N PRO A 403 6.86 2.41 -21.73
CA PRO A 403 7.62 1.21 -21.37
C PRO A 403 6.81 0.20 -20.55
N GLN A 404 5.95 0.68 -19.66
CA GLN A 404 5.05 -0.14 -18.84
C GLN A 404 4.08 -0.94 -19.72
N ALA A 405 3.40 -0.26 -20.64
CA ALA A 405 2.48 -0.87 -21.58
C ALA A 405 3.21 -1.84 -22.53
N LEU A 406 4.39 -1.49 -23.04
CA LEU A 406 5.16 -2.37 -23.93
C LEU A 406 5.63 -3.66 -23.24
N ASP A 407 6.05 -3.61 -21.97
CA ASP A 407 6.40 -4.82 -21.21
C ASP A 407 5.15 -5.67 -20.89
N LEU A 408 3.98 -5.06 -20.63
CA LEU A 408 2.72 -5.82 -20.52
C LEU A 408 2.23 -6.41 -21.85
N MET A 409 2.54 -5.79 -22.98
CA MET A 409 2.12 -6.29 -24.29
C MET A 409 3.04 -7.38 -24.81
N ASN A 410 4.36 -7.26 -24.57
CA ASN A 410 5.39 -8.05 -25.26
C ASN A 410 6.51 -8.57 -24.32
N GLY A 411 6.39 -8.36 -23.02
CA GLY A 411 7.42 -8.75 -22.06
C GLY A 411 7.46 -10.25 -21.80
N GLU A 412 8.58 -10.70 -21.23
CA GLU A 412 8.85 -12.12 -20.93
C GLU A 412 7.73 -12.76 -20.08
N LEU A 413 7.18 -12.01 -19.11
CA LEU A 413 6.10 -12.52 -18.26
C LEU A 413 4.84 -12.86 -19.08
N VAL A 414 4.52 -12.01 -20.05
CA VAL A 414 3.34 -12.17 -20.90
C VAL A 414 3.54 -13.31 -21.90
N ASP A 415 4.73 -13.42 -22.48
CA ASP A 415 5.09 -14.58 -23.31
C ASP A 415 4.98 -15.91 -22.54
N GLN A 416 5.45 -15.93 -21.29
CA GLN A 416 5.38 -17.11 -20.42
C GLN A 416 3.94 -17.54 -20.11
N ILE A 417 3.02 -16.60 -19.85
CA ILE A 417 1.61 -16.93 -19.55
C ILE A 417 0.80 -17.24 -20.82
N LEU A 418 1.16 -16.64 -21.96
CA LEU A 418 0.51 -16.87 -23.25
C LEU A 418 0.97 -18.16 -23.94
N THR A 419 2.11 -18.70 -23.52
CA THR A 419 2.57 -20.03 -23.95
C THR A 419 1.76 -21.13 -23.24
N PRO A 420 0.99 -21.97 -23.94
CA PRO A 420 0.18 -23.02 -23.31
C PRO A 420 1.05 -24.06 -22.58
N ARG A 421 0.80 -24.25 -21.29
CA ARG A 421 1.48 -25.26 -20.46
C ARG A 421 0.46 -26.09 -19.67
N PRO A 422 0.77 -27.33 -19.26
CA PRO A 422 -0.17 -28.17 -18.52
C PRO A 422 -0.76 -27.51 -17.27
N ASN A 423 0.03 -26.66 -16.62
CA ASN A 423 -0.27 -26.00 -15.35
C ASN A 423 -0.87 -24.59 -15.45
N ASN A 424 -0.97 -23.99 -16.65
CA ASN A 424 -1.58 -22.66 -16.81
C ASN A 424 -2.97 -22.72 -17.44
N LEU A 425 -3.71 -21.62 -17.33
CA LEU A 425 -5.10 -21.50 -17.78
C LEU A 425 -5.24 -21.80 -19.26
N LEU A 426 -4.38 -21.22 -20.12
CA LEU A 426 -4.45 -21.42 -21.55
C LEU A 426 -4.24 -22.89 -21.95
N GLY A 427 -3.27 -23.57 -21.35
CA GLY A 427 -3.07 -24.99 -21.63
C GLY A 427 -4.24 -25.85 -21.17
N ARG A 428 -4.89 -25.52 -20.04
CA ARG A 428 -6.13 -26.19 -19.60
C ARG A 428 -7.26 -25.95 -20.59
N LEU A 429 -7.54 -24.68 -20.92
CA LEU A 429 -8.58 -24.30 -21.87
C LEU A 429 -8.37 -25.00 -23.21
N LEU A 430 -7.16 -25.03 -23.76
CA LEU A 430 -6.87 -25.65 -25.05
C LEU A 430 -7.28 -27.14 -25.11
N ARG A 431 -7.23 -27.86 -23.98
CA ARG A 431 -7.65 -29.27 -23.86
C ARG A 431 -9.16 -29.44 -23.65
N GLU A 432 -9.89 -28.40 -23.26
CA GLU A 432 -11.34 -28.46 -23.06
C GLU A 432 -12.10 -28.55 -24.40
N ASN A 433 -12.99 -29.52 -24.53
CA ASN A 433 -13.90 -29.62 -25.67
C ASN A 433 -15.17 -28.78 -25.44
N ARG A 434 -15.01 -27.46 -25.40
CA ARG A 434 -16.09 -26.48 -25.20
C ARG A 434 -16.11 -25.40 -26.30
N PRO A 435 -17.26 -24.78 -26.61
CA PRO A 435 -17.33 -23.64 -27.52
C PRO A 435 -16.37 -22.51 -27.11
N LEU A 436 -15.70 -21.89 -28.09
CA LEU A 436 -14.72 -20.83 -27.84
C LEU A 436 -15.32 -19.61 -27.14
N LEU A 437 -16.56 -19.25 -27.48
CA LEU A 437 -17.28 -18.15 -26.81
C LEU A 437 -17.61 -18.44 -25.34
N ASP A 438 -17.81 -19.70 -24.96
CA ASP A 438 -17.97 -20.06 -23.55
C ASP A 438 -16.64 -20.03 -22.80
N GLN A 439 -15.52 -20.29 -23.50
CA GLN A 439 -14.19 -20.19 -22.93
C GLN A 439 -13.75 -18.72 -22.77
N LEU A 440 -14.28 -17.80 -23.58
CA LEU A 440 -14.12 -16.36 -23.40
C LEU A 440 -14.58 -15.90 -22.01
N ASP A 441 -15.71 -16.40 -21.51
CA ASP A 441 -16.16 -16.10 -20.14
C ASP A 441 -15.18 -16.61 -19.09
N THR A 442 -14.59 -17.80 -19.30
CA THR A 442 -13.58 -18.33 -18.38
C THR A 442 -12.38 -17.39 -18.31
N ILE A 443 -11.94 -16.84 -19.46
CA ILE A 443 -10.85 -15.87 -19.52
C ILE A 443 -11.27 -14.56 -18.84
N ALA A 444 -12.44 -14.00 -19.17
CA ALA A 444 -12.93 -12.75 -18.59
C ALA A 444 -13.02 -12.83 -17.05
N LEU A 445 -13.60 -13.92 -16.52
CA LEU A 445 -13.68 -14.16 -15.08
C LEU A 445 -12.30 -14.32 -14.41
N SER A 446 -11.31 -14.82 -15.14
CA SER A 446 -9.96 -15.03 -14.61
C SER A 446 -9.10 -13.76 -14.67
N VAL A 447 -9.33 -12.87 -15.64
CA VAL A 447 -8.51 -11.68 -15.88
C VAL A 447 -9.15 -10.42 -15.26
N VAL A 448 -10.41 -10.14 -15.61
CA VAL A 448 -11.15 -8.94 -15.19
C VAL A 448 -12.23 -9.21 -14.14
N SER A 449 -12.36 -10.47 -13.69
CA SER A 449 -13.24 -10.87 -12.59
C SER A 449 -14.74 -10.66 -12.84
N ARG A 450 -15.16 -10.57 -14.11
CA ARG A 450 -16.58 -10.52 -14.52
C ARG A 450 -16.81 -11.35 -15.78
N HIS A 451 -18.08 -11.57 -16.12
CA HIS A 451 -18.43 -12.19 -17.39
C HIS A 451 -18.14 -11.25 -18.57
N ALA A 452 -17.92 -11.83 -19.76
CA ALA A 452 -17.81 -11.05 -20.99
C ALA A 452 -19.16 -10.41 -21.31
N THR A 453 -19.16 -9.10 -21.55
CA THR A 453 -20.34 -8.35 -21.96
C THR A 453 -20.85 -8.81 -23.33
N ALA A 454 -22.12 -8.50 -23.64
CA ALA A 454 -22.69 -8.81 -24.96
C ALA A 454 -21.87 -8.19 -26.11
N ARG A 455 -21.35 -6.96 -25.91
CA ARG A 455 -20.52 -6.27 -26.91
C ARG A 455 -19.18 -6.96 -27.12
N GLU A 456 -18.51 -7.37 -26.05
CA GLU A 456 -17.25 -8.13 -26.13
C GLU A 456 -17.46 -9.49 -26.81
N ARG A 457 -18.50 -10.24 -26.40
CA ARG A 457 -18.86 -11.51 -27.05
C ARG A 457 -19.09 -11.35 -28.55
N GLN A 458 -19.82 -10.31 -28.95
CA GLN A 458 -20.08 -10.03 -30.36
C GLN A 458 -18.78 -9.69 -31.12
N ALA A 459 -17.88 -8.93 -30.51
CA ALA A 459 -16.58 -8.60 -31.12
C ALA A 459 -15.73 -9.87 -31.36
N PHE A 460 -15.63 -10.75 -30.36
CA PHE A 460 -14.91 -12.02 -30.50
C PHE A 460 -15.58 -13.00 -31.45
N ALA A 461 -16.92 -13.03 -31.50
CA ALA A 461 -17.66 -13.82 -32.49
C ALA A 461 -17.37 -13.36 -33.92
N ASN A 462 -17.27 -12.04 -34.14
CA ASN A 462 -16.92 -11.48 -35.44
C ASN A 462 -15.47 -11.79 -35.83
N LEU A 463 -14.53 -11.78 -34.88
CA LEU A 463 -13.14 -12.20 -35.11
C LEU A 463 -13.07 -13.65 -35.56
N LEU A 464 -13.77 -14.57 -34.86
CA LEU A 464 -13.83 -15.98 -35.24
C LEU A 464 -14.32 -16.19 -36.67
N ARG A 465 -15.40 -15.49 -37.07
CA ARG A 465 -15.96 -15.61 -38.44
C ARG A 465 -15.00 -15.14 -39.53
N ARG A 466 -14.11 -14.19 -39.24
CA ARG A 466 -13.11 -13.67 -40.19
C ARG A 466 -11.90 -14.60 -40.34
N SER A 467 -11.60 -15.39 -39.31
CA SER A 467 -10.41 -16.24 -39.27
C SER A 467 -10.63 -17.67 -39.77
N THR A 468 -11.87 -18.07 -40.11
CA THR A 468 -12.25 -19.45 -40.47
C THR A 468 -11.92 -19.90 -41.91
N GLY A 469 -11.07 -19.16 -42.65
CA GLY A 469 -10.76 -19.47 -44.06
C GLY A 469 -9.52 -20.33 -44.31
N ASP A 470 -8.40 -20.05 -43.63
CA ASP A 470 -7.06 -20.53 -44.04
C ASP A 470 -6.19 -21.14 -42.91
N VAL A 471 -6.75 -21.34 -41.72
CA VAL A 471 -5.98 -21.73 -40.51
C VAL A 471 -6.44 -23.07 -39.96
N ALA A 472 -5.48 -23.97 -39.67
CA ALA A 472 -5.77 -25.26 -39.04
C ALA A 472 -6.58 -25.08 -37.72
N PRO A 473 -7.60 -25.92 -37.42
CA PRO A 473 -8.51 -25.71 -36.30
C PRO A 473 -7.82 -25.55 -34.93
N ARG A 474 -6.73 -26.30 -34.69
CA ARG A 474 -5.96 -26.22 -33.45
C ARG A 474 -5.21 -24.89 -33.33
N SER A 475 -4.67 -24.37 -34.43
CA SER A 475 -4.01 -23.07 -34.49
C SER A 475 -5.02 -21.94 -34.29
N LEU A 476 -6.18 -22.01 -34.95
CA LEU A 476 -7.26 -21.04 -34.77
C LEU A 476 -7.73 -20.97 -33.31
N ARG A 477 -7.92 -22.13 -32.68
CA ARG A 477 -8.34 -22.25 -31.28
C ARG A 477 -7.30 -21.65 -30.32
N LEU A 478 -6.02 -21.91 -30.57
CA LEU A 478 -4.93 -21.34 -29.78
C LEU A 478 -4.86 -19.81 -29.93
N THR A 479 -4.84 -19.30 -31.17
CA THR A 479 -4.79 -17.86 -31.45
C THR A 479 -5.96 -17.13 -30.81
N PHE A 480 -7.19 -17.66 -30.93
CA PHE A 480 -8.35 -17.06 -30.27
C PHE A 480 -8.18 -16.92 -28.75
N LEU A 481 -7.70 -17.97 -28.08
CA LEU A 481 -7.53 -17.96 -26.63
C LEU A 481 -6.40 -17.00 -26.21
N GLN A 482 -5.31 -16.94 -26.99
CA GLN A 482 -4.20 -16.01 -26.75
C GLN A 482 -4.65 -14.56 -26.94
N ASP A 483 -5.33 -14.25 -28.04
CA ASP A 483 -5.84 -12.91 -28.34
C ASP A 483 -6.85 -12.45 -27.29
N ALA A 484 -7.77 -13.33 -26.89
CA ALA A 484 -8.74 -13.03 -25.84
C ALA A 484 -8.07 -12.73 -24.50
N PHE A 485 -7.11 -13.56 -24.08
CA PHE A 485 -6.37 -13.35 -22.85
C PHE A 485 -5.58 -12.05 -22.90
N TRP A 486 -4.83 -11.83 -23.99
CA TRP A 486 -4.01 -10.64 -24.21
C TRP A 486 -4.86 -9.36 -24.23
N ALA A 487 -6.03 -9.38 -24.88
CA ALA A 487 -6.91 -8.21 -24.98
C ALA A 487 -7.48 -7.80 -23.62
N TYR A 488 -7.93 -8.75 -22.79
CA TYR A 488 -8.38 -8.43 -21.44
C TYR A 488 -7.22 -7.97 -20.55
N LEU A 489 -6.06 -8.61 -20.65
CA LEU A 489 -4.88 -8.29 -19.84
C LEU A 489 -4.39 -6.86 -20.08
N ASN A 490 -4.43 -6.41 -21.34
CA ASN A 490 -3.98 -5.07 -21.74
C ASN A 490 -5.11 -4.03 -21.71
N SER A 491 -6.27 -4.35 -21.12
CA SER A 491 -7.35 -3.39 -20.94
C SER A 491 -7.08 -2.46 -19.76
N ALA A 492 -7.62 -1.23 -19.80
CA ALA A 492 -7.56 -0.31 -18.67
C ALA A 492 -8.22 -0.90 -17.41
N GLU A 493 -9.29 -1.68 -17.58
CA GLU A 493 -9.98 -2.36 -16.47
C GLU A 493 -9.08 -3.34 -15.71
N PHE A 494 -8.12 -3.97 -16.40
CA PHE A 494 -7.22 -4.92 -15.75
C PHE A 494 -6.32 -4.23 -14.72
N ILE A 495 -5.80 -3.04 -15.03
CA ILE A 495 -4.81 -2.31 -14.20
C ILE A 495 -5.45 -1.35 -13.19
N ILE A 496 -6.79 -1.25 -13.16
CA ILE A 496 -7.52 -0.33 -12.28
C ILE A 496 -8.23 -1.10 -11.17
N ILE A 497 -8.03 -0.63 -9.94
CA ILE A 497 -8.85 -0.90 -8.75
C ILE A 497 -10.02 0.07 -8.81
N HIS A 498 -11.21 -0.43 -9.12
CA HIS A 498 -12.41 0.35 -9.34
C HIS A 498 -13.51 -0.04 -8.38
#